data_AF-A0A959EKF3-F1
#
_entry.id   AF-A0A959EKF3-F1
#
_cell.length_a   1.000
_cell.length_b   1.000
_cell.length_c   1.000
_cell.angle_alpha   90.00
_cell.angle_beta   90.00
_cell.angle_gamma   90.00
#
_symmetry.space_group_name_H-M   'P 1'
#
loop_
_entity.id
_entity.type
_entity.pdbx_description
1 polymer ?
#
loop_
_entity_poly.entity_id
_entity_poly.type
_entity_poly.pdbx_seq_one_letter_code
_entity_poly.pdbx_strand_id
1 'polypeptide(L)'
;MNHIKIRVERADALEIPGDVLVMKYAQEGYGLDKLVVRKTEEAGESIAAMLPKPGQYFYTKSRIRSGVENFLFLGVPPLQEFSYKEIREFGREALSVLAEVNPIAKTLIFTIHGANVGLDETESFESQLAGMTDAIYANDYPPQLEQIVIAELVQGRVTRLTNALNDLFPEGRIPVDRSLGLRSLSEASTEKLRTAGITSQDKKHIFIAMPFAEEFDDIFHYGIQGAVNNAGYLCERADLESFTGDVMDWVR
;
A
#
# COMPACT_ATOMS: atom_id res chain seq x y z
N MET A 1 25.35 -4.68 -7.46
CA MET A 1 24.47 -4.81 -6.28
C MET A 1 23.07 -5.11 -6.78
N ASN A 2 22.47 -6.20 -6.34
CA ASN A 2 21.06 -6.46 -6.69
C ASN A 2 20.18 -5.49 -5.92
N HIS A 3 19.28 -4.86 -6.64
CA HIS A 3 18.30 -3.92 -6.12
C HIS A 3 16.96 -4.23 -6.78
N ILE A 4 15.88 -3.98 -6.05
CA ILE A 4 14.52 -4.06 -6.58
C ILE A 4 14.09 -2.62 -6.90
N LYS A 5 13.70 -2.37 -8.15
CA LYS A 5 13.20 -1.06 -8.55
C LYS A 5 11.80 -0.83 -8.00
N ILE A 6 11.56 0.33 -7.42
CA ILE A 6 10.23 0.77 -7.02
C ILE A 6 9.89 2.06 -7.76
N ARG A 7 8.65 2.17 -8.22
CA ARG A 7 8.10 3.43 -8.72
C ARG A 7 6.63 3.58 -8.37
N VAL A 8 6.19 4.83 -8.32
CA VAL A 8 4.78 5.20 -8.33
C VAL A 8 4.40 5.59 -9.75
N GLU A 9 3.28 5.09 -10.26
CA GLU A 9 2.84 5.30 -11.63
C GLU A 9 1.39 5.76 -11.67
N ARG A 10 1.13 6.80 -12.47
CA ARG A 10 -0.24 7.25 -12.72
C ARG A 10 -0.90 6.36 -13.76
N ALA A 11 -1.61 5.33 -13.33
CA ALA A 11 -2.29 4.39 -14.22
C ALA A 11 -3.38 3.60 -13.48
N ASP A 12 -4.31 3.02 -14.23
CA ASP A 12 -5.17 1.94 -13.73
C ASP A 12 -4.28 0.70 -13.50
N ALA A 13 -4.32 0.15 -12.29
CA ALA A 13 -3.56 -1.03 -11.91
C ALA A 13 -3.83 -2.25 -12.82
N LEU A 14 -5.02 -2.33 -13.44
CA LEU A 14 -5.36 -3.37 -14.41
C LEU A 14 -4.75 -3.16 -15.79
N GLU A 15 -4.21 -1.99 -16.09
CA GLU A 15 -3.61 -1.68 -17.40
C GLU A 15 -2.08 -1.78 -17.38
N ILE A 16 -1.44 -1.74 -16.20
CA ILE A 16 0.01 -1.81 -16.07
C ILE A 16 0.49 -3.24 -16.41
N PRO A 17 1.47 -3.39 -17.33
CA PRO A 17 2.10 -4.68 -17.59
C PRO A 17 2.86 -5.19 -16.37
N GLY A 18 2.59 -6.43 -15.97
CA GLY A 18 3.28 -7.08 -14.84
C GLY A 18 2.93 -8.57 -14.70
N ASP A 19 3.55 -9.25 -13.75
CA ASP A 19 3.31 -10.68 -13.55
C ASP A 19 2.14 -10.92 -12.60
N VAL A 20 2.02 -10.08 -11.56
CA VAL A 20 0.98 -10.19 -10.54
C VAL A 20 0.47 -8.82 -10.12
N LEU A 21 -0.85 -8.66 -10.08
CA LEU A 21 -1.52 -7.58 -9.34
C LEU A 21 -1.91 -8.10 -7.95
N VAL A 22 -1.38 -7.44 -6.93
CA VAL A 22 -1.63 -7.75 -5.52
C VAL A 22 -2.72 -6.84 -4.97
N MET A 23 -3.72 -7.44 -4.32
CA MET A 23 -4.88 -6.76 -3.78
C MET A 23 -5.16 -7.23 -2.35
N LYS A 24 -5.59 -6.31 -1.50
CA LYS A 24 -6.22 -6.66 -0.22
C LYS A 24 -7.69 -7.02 -0.42
N TYR A 25 -8.20 -7.94 0.38
CA TYR A 25 -9.61 -8.21 0.54
C TYR A 25 -9.97 -8.05 2.02
N ALA A 26 -10.64 -6.94 2.35
CA ALA A 26 -10.96 -6.56 3.74
C ALA A 26 -12.31 -7.13 4.19
N GLN A 27 -12.55 -8.39 3.85
CA GLN A 27 -13.78 -9.15 4.15
C GLN A 27 -15.06 -8.61 3.47
N GLU A 28 -14.89 -7.66 2.56
CA GLU A 28 -15.87 -7.12 1.63
C GLU A 28 -15.09 -6.52 0.44
N GLY A 29 -15.75 -6.36 -0.71
CA GLY A 29 -15.13 -5.77 -1.90
C GLY A 29 -15.10 -4.24 -1.86
N TYR A 30 -13.91 -3.64 -2.00
CA TYR A 30 -13.68 -2.19 -1.99
C TYR A 30 -12.79 -1.70 -3.15
N GLY A 31 -13.38 -0.95 -4.08
CA GLY A 31 -12.59 -0.35 -5.18
C GLY A 31 -12.06 -1.42 -6.14
N LEU A 32 -10.74 -1.65 -6.14
CA LEU A 32 -10.07 -2.48 -7.15
C LEU A 32 -10.40 -3.97 -7.04
N ASP A 33 -10.40 -4.55 -5.84
CA ASP A 33 -10.74 -5.96 -5.64
C ASP A 33 -12.20 -6.24 -6.07
N LYS A 34 -13.14 -5.36 -5.70
CA LYS A 34 -14.54 -5.39 -6.15
C LYS A 34 -14.64 -5.33 -7.67
N LEU A 35 -13.86 -4.46 -8.29
CA LEU A 35 -13.81 -4.32 -9.74
C LEU A 35 -13.31 -5.61 -10.41
N VAL A 36 -12.26 -6.23 -9.88
CA VAL A 36 -11.72 -7.49 -10.41
C VAL A 36 -12.71 -8.63 -10.24
N VAL A 37 -13.33 -8.77 -9.06
CA VAL A 37 -14.37 -9.79 -8.82
C VAL A 37 -15.50 -9.64 -9.82
N ARG A 38 -16.05 -8.42 -9.97
CA ARG A 38 -17.13 -8.15 -10.93
C ARG A 38 -16.73 -8.48 -12.37
N LYS A 39 -15.57 -8.03 -12.83
CA LYS A 39 -15.08 -8.30 -14.18
C LYS A 39 -14.88 -9.80 -14.43
N THR A 40 -14.46 -10.54 -13.41
CA THR A 40 -14.24 -12.00 -13.51
C THR A 40 -15.57 -12.73 -13.59
N GLU A 41 -16.58 -12.30 -12.81
CA GLU A 41 -17.96 -12.81 -12.89
C GLU A 41 -18.60 -12.54 -14.25
N GLU A 42 -18.42 -11.32 -14.80
CA GLU A 42 -18.86 -10.94 -16.15
C GLU A 42 -18.20 -11.81 -17.24
N ALA A 43 -16.99 -12.31 -16.99
CA ALA A 43 -16.27 -13.24 -17.87
C ALA A 43 -16.69 -14.71 -17.67
N GLY A 44 -17.65 -15.00 -16.79
CA GLY A 44 -18.17 -16.34 -16.53
C GLY A 44 -17.44 -17.12 -15.42
N GLU A 45 -16.59 -16.45 -14.64
CA GLU A 45 -15.84 -17.05 -13.54
C GLU A 45 -16.25 -16.43 -12.21
N SER A 46 -16.88 -17.24 -11.34
CA SER A 46 -17.21 -16.78 -10.00
C SER A 46 -16.03 -17.03 -9.05
N ILE A 47 -15.35 -15.96 -8.66
CA ILE A 47 -14.25 -16.01 -7.68
C ILE A 47 -14.66 -15.53 -6.29
N ALA A 48 -15.86 -14.96 -6.13
CA ALA A 48 -16.32 -14.36 -4.87
C ALA A 48 -16.29 -15.35 -3.69
N ALA A 49 -16.69 -16.60 -3.91
CA ALA A 49 -16.67 -17.65 -2.89
C ALA A 49 -15.26 -18.16 -2.54
N MET A 50 -14.24 -17.79 -3.32
CA MET A 50 -12.84 -18.17 -3.12
C MET A 50 -12.03 -17.05 -2.43
N LEU A 51 -12.64 -15.90 -2.16
CA LEU A 51 -11.94 -14.78 -1.53
C LEU A 51 -11.50 -15.15 -0.10
N PRO A 52 -10.26 -14.79 0.28
CA PRO A 52 -9.62 -15.32 1.49
C PRO A 52 -10.11 -14.66 2.78
N LYS A 53 -10.13 -15.45 3.87
CA LYS A 53 -10.27 -14.91 5.24
C LYS A 53 -8.99 -14.19 5.69
N PRO A 54 -9.01 -13.42 6.80
CA PRO A 54 -7.80 -12.77 7.31
C PRO A 54 -6.65 -13.77 7.52
N GLY A 55 -5.45 -13.44 7.02
CA GLY A 55 -4.26 -14.29 7.07
C GLY A 55 -4.27 -15.47 6.10
N GLN A 56 -5.18 -15.46 5.12
CA GLN A 56 -5.20 -16.39 3.99
C GLN A 56 -4.98 -15.64 2.68
N TYR A 57 -4.69 -16.37 1.61
CA TYR A 57 -4.55 -15.81 0.29
C TYR A 57 -5.31 -16.61 -0.77
N PHE A 58 -5.63 -15.95 -1.88
CA PHE A 58 -6.15 -16.56 -3.09
C PHE A 58 -5.33 -16.08 -4.30
N TYR A 59 -4.61 -17.00 -4.93
CA TYR A 59 -3.80 -16.74 -6.11
C TYR A 59 -4.42 -17.41 -7.33
N THR A 60 -4.59 -16.67 -8.42
CA THR A 60 -5.21 -17.19 -9.64
C THR A 60 -4.65 -16.50 -10.88
N LYS A 61 -4.73 -17.19 -12.02
CA LYS A 61 -4.44 -16.60 -13.32
C LYS A 61 -5.50 -15.55 -13.67
N SER A 62 -5.09 -14.43 -14.27
CA SER A 62 -6.03 -13.46 -14.81
C SER A 62 -6.78 -14.06 -16.00
N ARG A 63 -8.11 -13.99 -15.95
CA ARG A 63 -9.02 -14.45 -17.02
C ARG A 63 -9.82 -13.30 -17.62
N ILE A 64 -9.52 -12.08 -17.19
CA ILE A 64 -10.09 -10.84 -17.70
C ILE A 64 -9.05 -10.10 -18.52
N ARG A 65 -9.47 -9.07 -19.26
CA ARG A 65 -8.53 -8.16 -19.92
C ARG A 65 -7.78 -7.35 -18.85
N SER A 66 -6.52 -7.69 -18.61
CA SER A 66 -5.58 -6.98 -17.73
C SER A 66 -4.17 -6.97 -18.32
N GLY A 67 -3.34 -6.01 -17.89
CA GLY A 67 -1.90 -5.96 -18.15
C GLY A 67 -1.11 -7.00 -17.34
N VAL A 68 -1.74 -7.61 -16.32
CA VAL A 68 -1.11 -8.65 -15.49
C VAL A 68 -1.51 -10.06 -15.86
N GLU A 69 -0.60 -11.01 -15.63
CA GLU A 69 -0.83 -12.45 -15.85
C GLU A 69 -1.64 -13.11 -14.73
N ASN A 70 -1.46 -12.66 -13.48
CA ASN A 70 -2.06 -13.27 -12.30
C ASN A 70 -2.59 -12.23 -11.32
N PHE A 71 -3.51 -12.67 -10.46
CA PHE A 71 -4.03 -11.93 -9.32
C PHE A 71 -3.65 -12.63 -8.02
N LEU A 72 -3.25 -11.83 -7.03
CA LEU A 72 -3.12 -12.26 -5.65
C LEU A 72 -4.07 -11.43 -4.80
N PHE A 73 -5.02 -12.11 -4.14
CA PHE A 73 -5.83 -11.54 -3.07
C PHE A 73 -5.24 -11.98 -1.73
N LEU A 74 -4.97 -11.03 -0.85
CA LEU A 74 -4.66 -11.29 0.55
C LEU A 74 -5.86 -10.93 1.42
N GLY A 75 -6.30 -11.86 2.25
CA GLY A 75 -7.35 -11.59 3.21
C GLY A 75 -6.79 -10.81 4.37
N VAL A 76 -7.36 -9.64 4.61
CA VAL A 76 -6.97 -8.76 5.73
C VAL A 76 -8.18 -8.55 6.66
N PRO A 77 -7.98 -8.05 7.89
CA PRO A 77 -9.09 -7.65 8.76
C PRO A 77 -10.07 -6.69 8.07
N PRO A 78 -11.30 -6.53 8.61
CA PRO A 78 -12.25 -5.53 8.13
C PRO A 78 -11.61 -4.14 8.04
N LEU A 79 -12.15 -3.29 7.17
CA LEU A 79 -11.54 -2.00 6.84
C LEU A 79 -11.30 -1.10 8.06
N GLN A 80 -12.20 -1.16 9.04
CA GLN A 80 -12.14 -0.41 10.30
C GLN A 80 -10.97 -0.85 11.21
N GLU A 81 -10.47 -2.08 11.03
CA GLU A 81 -9.34 -2.65 11.76
C GLU A 81 -8.04 -2.60 10.94
N PHE A 82 -8.09 -2.10 9.70
CA PHE A 82 -6.95 -2.13 8.78
C PHE A 82 -6.07 -0.88 8.94
N SER A 83 -5.26 -0.87 10.00
CA SER A 83 -4.41 0.26 10.38
C SER A 83 -3.03 0.22 9.73
N TYR A 84 -2.14 1.16 10.10
CA TYR A 84 -0.74 1.20 9.62
C TYR A 84 0.02 -0.11 9.86
N LYS A 85 -0.28 -0.81 10.97
CA LYS A 85 0.33 -2.09 11.28
C LYS A 85 -0.07 -3.17 10.29
N GLU A 86 -1.37 -3.29 10.03
CA GLU A 86 -1.91 -4.24 9.06
C GLU A 86 -1.46 -3.89 7.63
N ILE A 87 -1.23 -2.61 7.31
CA ILE A 87 -0.64 -2.19 6.03
C ILE A 87 0.82 -2.68 5.89
N ARG A 88 1.63 -2.58 6.95
CA ARG A 88 3.00 -3.13 6.97
C ARG A 88 2.98 -4.65 6.84
N GLU A 89 2.12 -5.33 7.59
CA GLU A 89 1.96 -6.79 7.53
C GLU A 89 1.53 -7.23 6.12
N PHE A 90 0.58 -6.54 5.49
CA PHE A 90 0.17 -6.79 4.11
C PHE A 90 1.33 -6.70 3.12
N GLY A 91 2.14 -5.64 3.20
CA GLY A 91 3.30 -5.46 2.31
C GLY A 91 4.32 -6.58 2.44
N ARG A 92 4.54 -7.08 3.68
CA ARG A 92 5.40 -8.22 3.96
C ARG A 92 4.81 -9.53 3.43
N GLU A 93 3.59 -9.84 3.83
CA GLU A 93 2.90 -11.08 3.50
C GLU A 93 2.73 -11.27 1.99
N ALA A 94 2.48 -10.19 1.25
CA ALA A 94 2.42 -10.24 -0.21
C ALA A 94 3.69 -10.80 -0.84
N LEU A 95 4.86 -10.34 -0.41
CA LEU A 95 6.12 -10.83 -0.96
C LEU A 95 6.42 -12.26 -0.49
N SER A 96 6.16 -12.58 0.78
CA SER A 96 6.33 -13.92 1.33
C SER A 96 5.47 -14.95 0.59
N VAL A 97 4.18 -14.68 0.40
CA VAL A 97 3.27 -15.57 -0.34
C VAL A 97 3.74 -15.74 -1.78
N LEU A 98 4.15 -14.66 -2.45
CA LEU A 98 4.62 -14.74 -3.83
C LEU A 98 5.96 -15.49 -3.96
N ALA A 99 6.81 -15.47 -2.94
CA ALA A 99 8.01 -16.29 -2.91
C ALA A 99 7.68 -17.78 -3.03
N GLU A 100 6.56 -18.22 -2.45
CA GLU A 100 6.08 -19.60 -2.52
C GLU A 100 5.30 -19.88 -3.81
N VAL A 101 4.30 -19.07 -4.13
CA VAL A 101 3.32 -19.41 -5.18
C VAL A 101 3.71 -18.94 -6.58
N ASN A 102 4.60 -17.94 -6.68
CA ASN A 102 5.11 -17.44 -7.96
C ASN A 102 6.57 -16.95 -7.84
N PRO A 103 7.54 -17.85 -7.58
CA PRO A 103 8.95 -17.48 -7.35
C PRO A 103 9.65 -16.86 -8.57
N ILE A 104 9.04 -16.99 -9.76
CA ILE A 104 9.57 -16.42 -11.01
C ILE A 104 9.02 -15.03 -11.33
N ALA A 105 8.12 -14.49 -10.50
CA ALA A 105 7.58 -13.14 -10.68
C ALA A 105 8.71 -12.10 -10.64
N LYS A 106 8.70 -11.20 -11.62
CA LYS A 106 9.67 -10.12 -11.84
C LYS A 106 9.09 -8.74 -11.60
N THR A 107 7.83 -8.53 -11.94
CA THR A 107 7.11 -7.26 -11.81
C THR A 107 5.82 -7.45 -11.04
N LEU A 108 5.73 -6.81 -9.89
CA LEU A 108 4.55 -6.81 -9.03
C LEU A 108 3.85 -5.45 -9.08
N ILE A 109 2.53 -5.47 -9.18
CA ILE A 109 1.69 -4.27 -9.17
C ILE A 109 0.93 -4.23 -7.86
N PHE A 110 0.97 -3.09 -7.18
CA PHE A 110 0.23 -2.81 -5.95
C PHE A 110 -0.55 -1.51 -6.12
N THR A 111 -1.52 -1.28 -5.25
CA THR A 111 -2.06 0.07 -4.98
C THR A 111 -1.65 0.50 -3.57
N ILE A 112 -1.78 1.80 -3.29
CA ILE A 112 -1.67 2.30 -1.93
C ILE A 112 -2.89 1.87 -1.10
N HIS A 113 -2.68 1.60 0.18
CA HIS A 113 -3.74 1.34 1.14
C HIS A 113 -3.78 2.42 2.24
N GLY A 114 -4.90 2.55 2.94
CA GLY A 114 -5.09 3.55 4.01
C GLY A 114 -5.55 4.94 3.54
N ALA A 115 -5.01 5.45 2.43
CA ALA A 115 -5.26 6.84 2.00
C ALA A 115 -6.74 7.20 1.73
N ASN A 116 -7.57 6.22 1.33
CA ASN A 116 -8.99 6.46 1.02
C ASN A 116 -9.93 6.21 2.22
N VAL A 117 -9.40 5.94 3.41
CA VAL A 117 -10.18 5.65 4.63
C VAL A 117 -9.78 6.55 5.80
N GLY A 118 -9.17 7.70 5.50
CA GLY A 118 -8.82 8.70 6.50
C GLY A 118 -7.40 8.60 7.07
N LEU A 119 -6.68 7.49 6.85
CA LEU A 119 -5.30 7.37 7.32
C LEU A 119 -4.37 8.38 6.63
N ASP A 120 -3.29 8.75 7.34
CA ASP A 120 -2.22 9.56 6.81
C ASP A 120 -1.60 8.85 5.59
N GLU A 121 -1.73 9.48 4.43
CA GLU A 121 -1.28 8.95 3.14
C GLU A 121 0.23 8.63 3.15
N THR A 122 1.05 9.49 3.75
CA THR A 122 2.50 9.31 3.80
C THR A 122 2.84 8.15 4.71
N GLU A 123 2.30 8.14 5.93
CA GLU A 123 2.57 7.06 6.89
C GLU A 123 2.09 5.70 6.36
N SER A 124 0.94 5.66 5.70
CA SER A 124 0.40 4.43 5.09
C SER A 124 1.35 3.90 4.02
N PHE A 125 1.85 4.78 3.16
CA PHE A 125 2.80 4.42 2.12
C PHE A 125 4.15 3.95 2.67
N GLU A 126 4.71 4.68 3.64
CA GLU A 126 5.95 4.29 4.32
C GLU A 126 5.79 2.95 5.04
N SER A 127 4.63 2.68 5.65
CA SER A 127 4.32 1.40 6.32
C SER A 127 4.28 0.24 5.31
N GLN A 128 3.65 0.43 4.15
CA GLN A 128 3.59 -0.57 3.09
C GLN A 128 5.00 -0.90 2.55
N LEU A 129 5.82 0.14 2.30
CA LEU A 129 7.20 -0.03 1.85
C LEU A 129 8.09 -0.67 2.93
N ALA A 130 7.87 -0.36 4.21
CA ALA A 130 8.57 -0.99 5.32
C ALA A 130 8.29 -2.50 5.36
N GLY A 131 7.04 -2.91 5.17
CA GLY A 131 6.65 -4.31 5.09
C GLY A 131 7.32 -5.06 3.94
N MET A 132 7.32 -4.46 2.75
CA MET A 132 8.04 -5.01 1.60
C MET A 132 9.55 -5.13 1.88
N THR A 133 10.14 -4.12 2.51
CA THR A 133 11.56 -4.11 2.89
C THR A 133 11.88 -5.20 3.91
N ASP A 134 10.99 -5.45 4.88
CA ASP A 134 11.14 -6.53 5.87
C ASP A 134 11.23 -7.90 5.19
N ALA A 135 10.33 -8.18 4.23
CA ALA A 135 10.35 -9.41 3.46
C ALA A 135 11.64 -9.54 2.62
N ILE A 136 12.07 -8.46 1.96
CA ILE A 136 13.31 -8.44 1.19
C ILE A 136 14.53 -8.73 2.06
N TYR A 137 14.64 -8.08 3.22
CA TYR A 137 15.75 -8.29 4.16
C TYR A 137 15.70 -9.63 4.90
N ALA A 138 14.53 -10.26 4.98
CA ALA A 138 14.37 -11.63 5.45
C ALA A 138 14.67 -12.68 4.37
N ASN A 139 14.96 -12.26 3.13
CA ASN A 139 15.10 -13.12 1.96
C ASN A 139 13.84 -13.98 1.72
N ASP A 140 12.67 -13.37 1.95
CA ASP A 140 11.34 -13.98 1.88
C ASP A 140 10.49 -13.25 0.82
N TYR A 141 10.96 -13.28 -0.42
CA TYR A 141 10.36 -12.62 -1.57
C TYR A 141 10.67 -13.41 -2.86
N PRO A 142 9.99 -13.19 -3.99
CA PRO A 142 10.29 -13.90 -5.23
C PRO A 142 11.74 -13.68 -5.67
N PRO A 143 12.56 -14.74 -5.83
CA PRO A 143 13.99 -14.59 -6.13
C PRO A 143 14.29 -13.87 -7.44
N GLN A 144 13.33 -13.84 -8.38
CA GLN A 144 13.46 -13.13 -9.66
C GLN A 144 12.82 -11.73 -9.64
N LEU A 145 12.38 -11.23 -8.48
CA LEU A 145 11.76 -9.92 -8.38
C LEU A 145 12.74 -8.82 -8.82
N GLU A 146 12.36 -8.09 -9.86
CA GLU A 146 13.12 -6.98 -10.43
C GLU A 146 12.46 -5.64 -10.10
N GLN A 147 11.13 -5.62 -9.95
CA GLN A 147 10.35 -4.38 -9.89
C GLN A 147 9.04 -4.49 -9.10
N ILE A 148 8.74 -3.43 -8.34
CA ILE A 148 7.43 -3.17 -7.74
C ILE A 148 6.89 -1.85 -8.31
N VAL A 149 5.62 -1.84 -8.70
CA VAL A 149 4.92 -0.66 -9.22
C VAL A 149 3.73 -0.36 -8.32
N ILE A 150 3.66 0.88 -7.85
CA ILE A 150 2.53 1.38 -7.06
C ILE A 150 1.63 2.18 -8.01
N ALA A 151 0.51 1.59 -8.40
CA ALA A 151 -0.49 2.20 -9.26
C ALA A 151 -1.37 3.19 -8.47
N GLU A 152 -1.55 4.38 -9.00
CA GLU A 152 -2.43 5.41 -8.43
C GLU A 152 -3.10 6.21 -9.56
N LEU A 153 -4.36 6.61 -9.38
CA LEU A 153 -5.13 7.32 -10.40
C LEU A 153 -4.97 8.85 -10.29
N VAL A 154 -4.81 9.35 -9.06
CA VAL A 154 -4.80 10.78 -8.75
C VAL A 154 -3.39 11.36 -8.89
N GLN A 155 -3.21 12.29 -9.83
CA GLN A 155 -1.90 12.90 -10.13
C GLN A 155 -1.26 13.58 -8.91
N GLY A 156 -2.05 14.28 -8.09
CA GLY A 156 -1.56 14.93 -6.88
C GLY A 156 -0.96 13.93 -5.90
N ARG A 157 -1.64 12.80 -5.69
CA ARG A 157 -1.15 11.69 -4.85
C ARG A 157 0.10 11.06 -5.45
N VAL A 158 0.14 10.81 -6.76
CA VAL A 158 1.33 10.28 -7.44
C VAL A 158 2.57 11.12 -7.14
N THR A 159 2.45 12.45 -7.21
CA THR A 159 3.56 13.37 -6.90
C THR A 159 4.01 13.23 -5.45
N ARG A 160 3.08 13.22 -4.48
CA ARG A 160 3.41 13.11 -3.05
C ARG A 160 4.02 11.75 -2.71
N LEU A 161 3.46 10.65 -3.20
CA LEU A 161 4.01 9.31 -3.00
C LEU A 161 5.37 9.15 -3.66
N THR A 162 5.60 9.77 -4.82
CA THR A 162 6.92 9.78 -5.46
C THR A 162 7.95 10.52 -4.60
N ASN A 163 7.56 11.64 -3.99
CA ASN A 163 8.44 12.37 -3.06
C ASN A 163 8.75 11.53 -1.81
N ALA A 164 7.73 10.94 -1.18
CA ALA A 164 7.92 10.04 -0.03
C ALA A 164 8.80 8.83 -0.38
N LEU A 165 8.64 8.26 -1.59
CA LEU A 165 9.50 7.20 -2.09
C LEU A 165 10.95 7.66 -2.19
N ASN A 166 11.21 8.84 -2.76
CA ASN A 166 12.56 9.37 -2.93
C ASN A 166 13.22 9.74 -1.59
N ASP A 167 12.44 10.17 -0.60
CA ASP A 167 12.94 10.44 0.76
C ASP A 167 13.41 9.16 1.46
N LEU A 168 12.75 8.03 1.20
CA LEU A 168 13.16 6.72 1.72
C LEU A 168 14.27 6.08 0.88
N PHE A 169 14.12 6.13 -0.44
CA PHE A 169 14.97 5.47 -1.43
C PHE A 169 15.26 6.46 -2.59
N PRO A 170 16.31 7.29 -2.49
CA PRO A 170 16.58 8.38 -3.46
C PRO A 170 16.70 7.96 -4.92
N GLU A 171 17.05 6.71 -5.20
CA GLU A 171 17.13 6.16 -6.56
C GLU A 171 15.91 5.33 -6.97
N GLY A 172 14.86 5.26 -6.14
CA GLY A 172 13.72 4.37 -6.34
C GLY A 172 14.13 2.90 -6.33
N ARG A 173 15.04 2.53 -5.42
CA ARG A 173 15.67 1.20 -5.36
C ARG A 173 15.73 0.70 -3.92
N ILE A 174 15.13 -0.45 -3.66
CA ILE A 174 15.34 -1.18 -2.40
C ILE A 174 16.63 -2.02 -2.55
N PRO A 175 17.63 -1.83 -1.69
CA PRO A 175 18.80 -2.70 -1.67
C PRO A 175 18.42 -4.09 -1.15
N VAL A 176 18.90 -5.17 -1.79
CA VAL A 176 18.55 -6.55 -1.38
C VAL A 176 19.41 -7.04 -0.21
N ASP A 177 20.69 -6.66 -0.17
CA ASP A 177 21.59 -7.04 0.91
C ASP A 177 21.33 -6.16 2.14
N ARG A 178 20.89 -6.75 3.25
CA ARG A 178 20.62 -6.01 4.51
C ARG A 178 21.84 -5.27 5.05
N SER A 179 23.02 -5.90 5.00
CA SER A 179 24.25 -5.36 5.59
C SER A 179 24.83 -4.19 4.79
N LEU A 180 24.69 -4.23 3.47
CA LEU A 180 25.10 -3.16 2.55
C LEU A 180 23.98 -2.12 2.35
N GLY A 181 22.73 -2.56 2.40
CA GLY A 181 21.54 -1.75 2.17
C GLY A 181 21.31 -0.71 3.26
N LEU A 182 21.39 -1.12 4.53
CA LEU A 182 21.31 -0.19 5.67
C LEU A 182 22.44 0.85 5.66
N ARG A 183 23.60 0.53 5.06
CA ARG A 183 24.71 1.50 4.91
C ARG A 183 24.51 2.46 3.74
N SER A 184 23.67 2.09 2.77
CA SER A 184 23.36 2.92 1.60
C SER A 184 22.20 3.89 1.85
N LEU A 185 21.35 3.59 2.83
CA LEU A 185 20.26 4.45 3.26
C LEU A 185 20.76 5.47 4.28
N SER A 186 20.08 6.62 4.35
CA SER A 186 20.32 7.58 5.43
C SER A 186 19.84 6.99 6.78
N GLU A 187 20.38 7.49 7.89
CA GLU A 187 19.92 7.13 9.23
C GLU A 187 18.42 7.45 9.40
N ALA A 188 17.97 8.59 8.86
CA ALA A 188 16.56 8.99 8.87
C ALA A 188 15.67 8.02 8.09
N SER A 189 16.07 7.61 6.87
CA SER A 189 15.32 6.65 6.05
C SER A 189 15.25 5.28 6.73
N THR A 190 16.36 4.84 7.34
CA THR A 190 16.42 3.58 8.10
C THR A 190 15.48 3.61 9.30
N GLU A 191 15.49 4.70 10.07
CA GLU A 191 14.61 4.86 11.23
C GLU A 191 13.14 4.90 10.81
N LYS A 192 12.79 5.63 9.75
CA LYS A 192 11.43 5.65 9.19
C LYS A 192 10.95 4.24 8.85
N LEU A 193 11.72 3.47 8.08
CA LEU A 193 11.39 2.07 7.73
C LEU A 193 11.28 1.17 8.98
N ARG A 194 12.07 1.43 10.03
CA ARG A 194 12.00 0.69 11.28
C ARG A 194 10.70 1.00 12.05
N THR A 195 10.23 2.23 12.03
CA THR A 195 9.10 2.68 12.87
C THR A 195 7.74 2.65 12.16
N ALA A 196 7.69 2.89 10.85
CA ALA A 196 6.44 2.99 10.10
C ALA A 196 5.62 1.70 10.21
N GLY A 197 4.34 1.81 10.57
CA GLY A 197 3.45 0.69 10.84
C GLY A 197 3.64 0.00 12.19
N ILE A 198 4.77 0.19 12.89
CA ILE A 198 5.03 -0.45 14.19
C ILE A 198 4.66 0.48 15.34
N THR A 199 5.23 1.69 15.33
CA THR A 199 5.00 2.69 16.39
C THR A 199 4.14 3.85 15.87
N SER A 200 3.47 3.69 14.74
CA SER A 200 2.60 4.72 14.16
C SER A 200 1.46 5.08 15.12
N GLN A 201 0.88 4.07 15.78
CA GLN A 201 -0.19 4.26 16.78
C GLN A 201 0.29 4.99 18.06
N ASP A 202 1.60 5.05 18.30
CA ASP A 202 2.17 5.80 19.43
C ASP A 202 2.37 7.29 19.09
N LYS A 203 2.33 7.66 17.80
CA LYS A 203 2.41 9.06 17.37
C LYS A 203 1.13 9.78 17.80
N LYS A 204 1.22 11.07 18.09
CA LYS A 204 -0.02 11.84 18.32
C LYS A 204 -0.74 12.05 16.99
N HIS A 205 -2.05 11.90 17.02
CA HIS A 205 -2.92 12.09 15.87
C HIS A 205 -3.49 13.52 15.87
N ILE A 206 -3.45 14.16 14.70
CA ILE A 206 -4.16 15.39 14.42
C ILE A 206 -5.24 15.05 13.39
N PHE A 207 -6.49 15.20 13.82
CA PHE A 207 -7.64 14.92 12.99
C PHE A 207 -8.13 16.21 12.34
N ILE A 208 -8.28 16.17 11.02
CA ILE A 208 -8.78 17.29 10.24
C ILE A 208 -10.20 16.97 9.78
N ALA A 209 -11.13 17.84 10.19
CA ALA A 209 -12.48 17.87 9.68
C ALA A 209 -12.62 19.08 8.75
N MET A 210 -12.82 18.82 7.46
CA MET A 210 -12.94 19.85 6.43
C MET A 210 -13.98 19.44 5.37
N PRO A 211 -14.38 20.34 4.45
CA PRO A 211 -15.32 19.96 3.41
C PRO A 211 -14.73 18.94 2.42
N PHE A 212 -15.57 18.01 1.94
CA PHE A 212 -15.25 16.99 0.92
C PHE A 212 -14.92 17.55 -0.48
N ALA A 213 -14.85 18.86 -0.66
CA ALA A 213 -14.69 19.45 -1.99
C ALA A 213 -13.20 19.47 -2.39
N GLU A 214 -12.92 19.06 -3.64
CA GLU A 214 -11.56 18.97 -4.21
C GLU A 214 -10.75 20.27 -4.05
N GLU A 215 -11.42 21.43 -4.02
CA GLU A 215 -10.79 22.74 -3.79
C GLU A 215 -10.06 22.85 -2.44
N PHE A 216 -10.39 22.00 -1.47
CA PHE A 216 -9.75 21.96 -0.17
C PHE A 216 -8.59 20.94 -0.09
N ASP A 217 -8.39 20.09 -1.10
CA ASP A 217 -7.32 19.07 -1.07
C ASP A 217 -5.94 19.71 -1.03
N ASP A 218 -5.71 20.81 -1.74
CA ASP A 218 -4.44 21.53 -1.69
C ASP A 218 -4.17 22.13 -0.30
N ILE A 219 -5.22 22.65 0.35
CA ILE A 219 -5.14 23.18 1.71
C ILE A 219 -4.76 22.05 2.68
N PHE A 220 -5.40 20.88 2.54
CA PHE A 220 -5.06 19.72 3.35
C PHE A 220 -3.61 19.28 3.13
N HIS A 221 -3.25 18.92 1.90
CA HIS A 221 -1.98 18.26 1.62
C HIS A 221 -0.78 19.20 1.75
N TYR A 222 -0.88 20.43 1.25
CA TYR A 222 0.24 21.37 1.25
C TYR A 222 0.22 22.35 2.42
N GLY A 223 -0.96 22.68 2.94
CA GLY A 223 -1.12 23.61 4.06
C GLY A 223 -1.05 22.95 5.44
N ILE A 224 -1.61 21.75 5.59
CA ILE A 224 -1.83 21.14 6.91
C ILE A 224 -0.96 19.89 7.10
N GLN A 225 -1.14 18.86 6.26
CA GLN A 225 -0.53 17.54 6.42
C GLN A 225 0.99 17.63 6.54
N GLY A 226 1.65 18.32 5.61
CA GLY A 226 3.10 18.50 5.66
C GLY A 226 3.60 19.16 6.94
N ALA A 227 2.89 20.16 7.47
CA ALA A 227 3.25 20.82 8.72
C ALA A 227 3.07 19.91 9.93
N VAL A 228 1.98 19.13 9.96
CA VAL A 228 1.68 18.14 10.99
C VAL A 228 2.74 17.04 11.00
N ASN A 229 3.09 16.47 9.84
CA ASN A 229 4.12 15.45 9.73
C ASN A 229 5.51 15.97 10.12
N ASN A 230 5.86 17.20 9.72
CA ASN A 230 7.13 17.84 10.11
C ASN A 230 7.23 18.09 11.62
N ALA A 231 6.09 18.20 12.32
CA ALA A 231 6.04 18.29 13.78
C ALA A 231 6.08 16.92 14.48
N GLY A 232 6.16 15.81 13.72
CA GLY A 232 6.23 14.44 14.24
C GLY A 232 4.87 13.82 14.58
N TYR A 233 3.78 14.34 14.01
CA TYR A 233 2.42 13.86 14.23
C TYR A 233 1.83 13.21 12.98
N LEU A 234 0.78 12.39 13.16
CA LEU A 234 -0.01 11.84 12.07
C LEU A 234 -1.16 12.79 11.72
N CYS A 235 -1.41 12.99 10.42
CA CYS A 235 -2.47 13.83 9.94
C CYS A 235 -3.56 12.99 9.27
N GLU A 236 -4.67 12.79 9.96
CA GLU A 236 -5.76 11.93 9.52
C GLU A 236 -7.00 12.76 9.16
N ARG A 237 -7.72 12.31 8.13
CA ARG A 237 -8.93 12.97 7.65
C ARG A 237 -10.15 12.28 8.25
N ALA A 238 -10.91 13.03 9.05
CA ALA A 238 -12.18 12.58 9.61
C ALA A 238 -13.32 12.60 8.58
N ASP A 239 -13.09 13.20 7.42
CA ASP A 239 -14.04 13.45 6.35
C ASP A 239 -13.80 12.53 5.14
N LEU A 240 -13.22 11.34 5.33
CA LEU A 240 -13.11 10.33 4.25
C LEU A 240 -13.97 9.09 4.46
N GLU A 241 -14.59 8.95 5.65
CA GLU A 241 -15.66 7.99 5.89
C GLU A 241 -16.96 8.71 6.21
N SER A 242 -18.08 8.22 5.68
CA SER A 242 -19.42 8.67 6.05
C SER A 242 -19.69 8.26 7.50
N PHE A 243 -19.29 9.10 8.44
CA PHE A 243 -19.47 8.85 9.86
C PHE A 243 -20.64 9.68 10.40
N THR A 244 -21.68 9.00 10.90
CA THR A 244 -22.90 9.62 11.43
C THR A 244 -22.95 9.66 12.96
N GLY A 245 -21.87 9.30 13.64
CA GLY A 245 -21.74 9.34 15.11
C GLY A 245 -21.10 10.65 15.63
N ASP A 246 -20.76 10.67 16.92
CA ASP A 246 -19.94 11.75 17.49
C ASP A 246 -18.49 11.61 17.01
N VAL A 247 -17.86 12.68 16.49
CA VAL A 247 -16.46 12.67 16.04
C VAL A 247 -15.53 12.07 17.10
N MET A 248 -15.85 12.24 18.39
CA MET A 248 -15.10 11.62 19.49
C MET A 248 -15.20 10.10 19.54
N ASP A 249 -16.27 9.51 19.00
CA ASP A 249 -16.42 8.06 18.85
C ASP A 249 -15.69 7.52 17.61
N TRP A 250 -15.37 8.38 16.64
CA TRP A 250 -14.48 8.04 15.52
C TRP A 250 -12.99 8.15 15.90
N VAL A 251 -12.66 9.07 16.80
CA VAL A 251 -11.29 9.34 17.29
C VAL A 251 -10.79 8.32 18.34
N ARG A 252 -11.67 7.45 18.86
CA ARG A 252 -11.36 6.46 19.91
C ARG A 252 -10.92 5.12 19.36
#